data_AF-A0ABD2UBM8-F1
#
_entry.id   AF-A0ABD2UBM8-F1
#
_cell.length_a   1.000
_cell.length_b   1.000
_cell.length_c   1.000
_cell.angle_alpha   90.00
_cell.angle_beta   90.00
_cell.angle_gamma   90.00
#
_symmetry.space_group_name_H-M   'P 1'
#
loop_
_entity.id
_entity.type
_entity.pdbx_description
1 polymer ?
#
loop_
_entity_poly.entity_id
_entity_poly.type
_entity_poly.pdbx_seq_one_letter_code
_entity_poly.pdbx_strand_id
1 'polypeptide(L)'
;MATQKGKKTVLKFDSEEDVSKALAKYTADLSEKFIKQKGSFTVVLSGGSLIDTMRKLVEPPYKDSIEWSKWWIFWVDERVVPLGHDDSNYKLALDGFLSKVPIPSSNIYAINDKGSHLRVQQLIMRLV
;
A
#
# COMPACT_ATOMS: atom_id res chain seq x y z
N MET A 1 -22.58 20.88 0.69
CA MET A 1 -21.33 20.83 -0.09
C MET A 1 -21.49 19.80 -1.18
N ALA A 2 -21.40 20.20 -2.45
CA ALA A 2 -21.60 19.30 -3.57
C ALA A 2 -20.42 18.34 -3.70
N THR A 3 -20.65 17.06 -3.45
CA THR A 3 -19.67 15.99 -3.70
C THR A 3 -19.48 15.88 -5.21
N GLN A 4 -18.35 16.38 -5.74
CA GLN A 4 -17.99 16.16 -7.13
C GLN A 4 -17.86 14.64 -7.36
N LYS A 5 -18.77 14.09 -8.17
CA LYS A 5 -18.76 12.68 -8.55
C LYS A 5 -17.53 12.46 -9.45
N GLY A 6 -16.45 11.93 -8.87
CA GLY A 6 -15.17 11.76 -9.56
C GLY A 6 -15.31 11.00 -10.88
N LYS A 7 -14.58 11.46 -11.91
CA LYS A 7 -14.49 10.79 -13.21
C LYS A 7 -14.01 9.35 -12.98
N LYS A 8 -14.85 8.36 -13.32
CA LYS A 8 -14.50 6.94 -13.24
C LYS A 8 -13.69 6.55 -14.48
N THR A 9 -12.53 5.96 -14.27
CA THR A 9 -11.71 5.34 -15.33
C THR A 9 -11.63 3.85 -15.04
N VAL A 10 -11.90 3.02 -16.06
CA VAL A 10 -11.73 1.56 -15.99
C VAL A 10 -10.70 1.17 -17.04
N LEU A 11 -9.66 0.46 -16.61
CA LEU A 11 -8.65 -0.11 -17.49
C LEU A 11 -8.87 -1.62 -17.55
N LYS A 12 -8.95 -2.18 -18.76
CA LYS A 12 -9.08 -3.62 -18.99
C LYS A 12 -7.75 -4.14 -19.52
N PHE A 13 -7.33 -5.29 -19.02
CA PHE A 13 -6.12 -6.00 -19.41
C PHE A 13 -6.47 -7.44 -19.76
N ASP A 14 -5.63 -8.06 -20.58
CA ASP A 14 -5.87 -9.42 -21.09
C ASP A 14 -5.34 -10.51 -20.14
N SER A 15 -4.47 -10.14 -19.20
CA SER A 15 -3.87 -11.06 -18.22
C SER A 15 -3.61 -10.42 -16.86
N GLU A 16 -3.50 -11.24 -15.81
CA GLU A 16 -3.09 -10.80 -14.47
C GLU A 16 -1.67 -10.22 -14.44
N GLU A 17 -0.80 -10.68 -15.33
CA GLU A 17 0.55 -10.15 -15.51
C GLU A 17 0.52 -8.70 -16.01
N ASP A 18 -0.36 -8.40 -16.97
CA ASP A 18 -0.52 -7.04 -17.47
C ASP A 18 -1.15 -6.11 -16.43
N VAL A 19 -2.09 -6.60 -15.62
CA VAL A 19 -2.61 -5.87 -14.47
C VAL A 19 -1.48 -5.53 -13.50
N SER A 20 -0.61 -6.49 -13.20
CA SER A 20 0.46 -6.32 -12.22
C SER A 20 1.52 -5.32 -12.71
N LYS A 21 1.90 -5.38 -13.99
CA LYS A 21 2.78 -4.39 -14.63
C LYS A 21 2.16 -2.99 -14.63
N ALA A 22 0.90 -2.88 -15.03
CA ALA A 22 0.20 -1.60 -15.07
C ALA A 22 0.02 -0.99 -13.68
N LEU A 23 -0.29 -1.82 -12.67
CA LEU A 23 -0.41 -1.39 -11.29
C LEU A 23 0.93 -0.90 -10.73
N ALA A 24 2.02 -1.60 -11.00
CA ALA A 24 3.35 -1.16 -10.57
C ALA A 24 3.72 0.19 -11.18
N LYS A 25 3.52 0.36 -12.49
CA LYS A 25 3.72 1.65 -13.15
C LYS A 25 2.85 2.75 -12.53
N TYR A 26 1.55 2.50 -12.41
CA TYR A 26 0.61 3.48 -11.89
C TYR A 26 0.96 3.90 -10.46
N THR A 27 1.33 2.95 -9.61
CA THR A 27 1.72 3.21 -8.22
C THR A 27 3.03 3.99 -8.14
N ALA A 28 4.02 3.67 -8.97
CA ALA A 28 5.27 4.42 -9.04
C ALA A 28 5.04 5.88 -9.48
N ASP A 29 4.23 6.10 -10.52
CA ASP A 29 3.88 7.44 -11.01
C ASP A 29 3.14 8.25 -9.93
N LEU A 30 2.23 7.62 -9.17
CA LEU A 30 1.55 8.26 -8.05
C LEU A 30 2.49 8.57 -6.89
N SER A 31 3.38 7.65 -6.56
CA SER A 31 4.40 7.81 -5.53
C SER A 31 5.26 9.04 -5.83
N GLU A 32 5.86 9.10 -7.02
CA GLU A 32 6.67 10.24 -7.45
C GLU A 32 5.88 11.55 -7.36
N LYS A 33 4.66 11.57 -7.92
CA LYS A 33 3.80 12.76 -7.92
C LYS A 33 3.53 13.27 -6.50
N PHE A 34 3.11 12.41 -5.58
CA PHE A 34 2.71 12.83 -4.24
C PHE A 34 3.89 13.10 -3.33
N ILE A 35 5.01 12.38 -3.48
CA ILE A 35 6.26 12.73 -2.79
C ILE A 35 6.71 14.13 -3.20
N LYS A 36 6.66 14.46 -4.49
CA LYS A 36 6.97 15.81 -4.96
C LYS A 36 6.03 16.88 -4.40
N GLN A 37 4.75 16.58 -4.25
CA GLN A 37 3.74 17.56 -3.83
C GLN A 37 3.63 17.72 -2.31
N LYS A 38 3.77 16.62 -1.56
CA LYS A 38 3.47 16.54 -0.12
C LYS A 38 4.65 16.09 0.73
N GLY A 39 5.76 15.67 0.10
CA GLY A 39 6.92 15.10 0.78
C GLY A 39 6.75 13.65 1.23
N SER A 40 5.61 13.01 0.93
CA SER A 40 5.28 11.64 1.32
C SER A 40 4.27 10.98 0.38
N PHE A 41 4.22 9.64 0.39
CA PHE A 41 3.20 8.84 -0.28
C PHE A 41 2.55 7.88 0.71
N THR A 42 1.24 8.00 0.90
CA THR A 42 0.49 7.20 1.88
C THR A 42 -0.32 6.13 1.17
N VAL A 43 -0.18 4.87 1.59
CA VAL A 43 -0.83 3.70 1.01
C VAL A 43 -1.60 2.95 2.09
N VAL A 44 -2.85 2.61 1.79
CA VAL A 44 -3.70 1.76 2.64
C VAL A 44 -3.90 0.43 1.93
N LEU A 45 -3.44 -0.67 2.52
CA LEU A 45 -3.48 -2.02 1.97
C LEU A 45 -4.75 -2.76 2.42
N SER A 46 -5.30 -3.58 1.54
CA SER A 46 -6.46 -4.45 1.82
C SER A 46 -6.12 -5.92 2.08
N GLY A 47 -4.88 -6.35 1.82
CA GLY A 47 -4.53 -7.78 1.81
C GLY A 47 -5.08 -8.53 0.59
N GLY A 48 -5.24 -9.85 0.71
CA GLY A 48 -5.71 -10.72 -0.36
C GLY A 48 -4.83 -10.69 -1.62
N SER A 49 -5.46 -10.85 -2.80
CA SER A 49 -4.76 -10.90 -4.09
C SER A 49 -4.05 -9.61 -4.48
N LEU A 50 -4.35 -8.48 -3.82
CA LEU A 50 -3.64 -7.23 -4.05
C LEU A 50 -2.13 -7.36 -3.83
N ILE A 51 -1.73 -8.09 -2.78
CA ILE A 51 -0.31 -8.24 -2.45
C ILE A 51 0.44 -8.98 -3.55
N ASP A 52 -0.16 -10.03 -4.12
CA ASP A 52 0.41 -10.70 -5.29
C ASP A 52 0.39 -9.81 -6.55
N THR A 53 -0.69 -9.06 -6.77
CA THR A 53 -0.81 -8.15 -7.93
C THR A 53 0.26 -7.05 -7.89
N MET A 54 0.71 -6.65 -6.69
CA MET A 54 1.79 -5.69 -6.49
C MET A 54 3.20 -6.28 -6.70
N ARG A 55 3.36 -7.58 -7.03
CA ARG A 55 4.67 -8.25 -7.16
C ARG A 55 5.66 -7.54 -8.07
N LYS A 56 5.19 -6.80 -9.08
CA LYS A 56 6.07 -6.05 -9.98
C LYS A 56 6.74 -4.83 -9.33
N LEU A 57 6.21 -4.29 -8.23
CA LEU A 57 6.85 -3.19 -7.49
C LEU A 57 8.15 -3.59 -6.79
N VAL A 58 8.32 -4.88 -6.49
CA VAL A 58 9.52 -5.39 -5.81
C VAL A 58 10.61 -5.85 -6.79
N GLU A 59 10.39 -5.67 -8.09
CA GLU A 59 11.34 -5.97 -9.16
C GLU A 59 11.95 -4.67 -9.72
N PRO A 60 13.14 -4.72 -10.34
CA PRO A 60 13.65 -3.60 -11.14
C PRO A 60 12.67 -3.24 -12.28
N PRO A 61 12.55 -1.95 -12.64
CA PRO A 61 13.30 -0.82 -12.08
C PRO A 61 12.69 -0.25 -10.78
N TYR A 62 11.47 -0.65 -10.41
CA TYR A 62 10.69 0.01 -9.35
C TYR A 62 11.31 -0.13 -7.97
N LYS A 63 11.85 -1.31 -7.66
CA LYS A 63 12.55 -1.54 -6.40
C LYS A 63 13.68 -0.54 -6.17
N ASP A 64 14.36 -0.12 -7.22
CA ASP A 64 15.55 0.73 -7.14
C ASP A 64 15.25 2.22 -7.36
N SER A 65 14.15 2.54 -8.06
CA SER A 65 13.81 3.93 -8.41
C SER A 65 12.83 4.62 -7.47
N ILE A 66 12.06 3.86 -6.68
CA ILE A 66 11.07 4.43 -5.77
C ILE A 66 11.74 4.91 -4.47
N GLU A 67 11.36 6.12 -4.01
CA GLU A 67 11.76 6.67 -2.72
C GLU A 67 11.00 6.03 -1.53
N TRP A 68 11.28 4.76 -1.24
CA TRP A 68 10.58 3.96 -0.22
C TRP A 68 10.58 4.57 1.19
N SER A 69 11.58 5.36 1.54
CA SER A 69 11.66 6.07 2.83
C SER A 69 10.54 7.10 3.04
N LYS A 70 9.87 7.50 1.96
CA LYS A 70 8.74 8.44 1.96
C LYS A 70 7.37 7.75 1.95
N TRP A 71 7.34 6.43 1.89
CA TRP A 71 6.11 5.65 1.92
C TRP A 71 5.61 5.47 3.35
N TRP A 72 4.31 5.63 3.55
CA TRP A 72 3.59 5.39 4.81
C TRP A 72 2.53 4.32 4.58
N ILE A 73 2.59 3.22 5.31
CA ILE A 73 1.77 2.04 5.07
C ILE A 73 0.76 1.85 6.20
N PHE A 74 -0.48 1.63 5.80
CA PHE A 74 -1.63 1.36 6.65
C PHE A 74 -2.43 0.18 6.12
N TRP A 75 -3.40 -0.27 6.90
CA TRP A 75 -4.36 -1.31 6.51
C TRP A 75 -5.78 -0.77 6.61
N VAL A 76 -6.65 -1.21 5.69
CA VAL A 76 -8.09 -0.91 5.74
C VAL A 76 -8.80 -1.79 6.76
N ASP A 77 -8.37 -3.05 6.86
CA ASP A 77 -8.88 -4.07 7.76
C ASP A 77 -7.77 -5.07 8.14
N GLU A 78 -8.01 -5.84 9.21
CA GLU A 78 -7.16 -6.94 9.64
C GLU A 78 -8.05 -8.02 10.31
N ARG A 79 -7.62 -9.28 10.22
CA ARG A 79 -8.21 -10.41 10.93
C ARG A 79 -7.88 -10.36 12.41
N VAL A 80 -8.79 -10.83 13.26
CA VAL A 80 -8.59 -10.85 14.73
C VAL A 80 -7.75 -12.07 15.11
N VAL A 81 -6.49 -12.07 14.66
CA VAL A 81 -5.47 -13.09 14.92
C VAL A 81 -4.13 -12.40 15.19
N PRO A 82 -3.15 -13.09 15.80
CA PRO A 82 -1.80 -12.54 15.93
C PRO A 82 -1.20 -12.14 14.57
N LEU A 83 -0.41 -11.06 14.52
CA LEU A 83 0.21 -10.56 13.27
C LEU A 83 1.17 -11.56 12.59
N GLY A 84 1.62 -12.60 13.31
CA GLY A 84 2.43 -13.68 12.75
C GLY A 84 1.62 -14.88 12.23
N HIS A 85 0.29 -14.85 12.35
CA HIS A 85 -0.60 -15.91 11.90
C HIS A 85 -0.79 -15.89 10.39
N ASP A 86 -0.97 -17.04 9.75
CA ASP A 86 -1.08 -17.17 8.29
C ASP A 86 -2.29 -16.40 7.69
N ASP A 87 -3.34 -16.22 8.49
CA ASP A 87 -4.53 -15.43 8.11
C ASP A 87 -4.35 -13.91 8.25
N SER A 88 -3.21 -13.41 8.74
CA SER A 88 -2.99 -11.97 8.93
C SER A 88 -2.69 -11.26 7.60
N ASN A 89 -3.44 -10.19 7.32
CA ASN A 89 -3.17 -9.28 6.21
C ASN A 89 -1.80 -8.60 6.36
N TYR A 90 -1.37 -8.31 7.59
CA TYR A 90 -0.02 -7.83 7.88
C TYR A 90 1.04 -8.85 7.48
N LYS A 91 0.92 -10.11 7.93
CA LYS A 91 1.88 -11.17 7.56
C LYS A 91 1.95 -11.34 6.03
N LEU A 92 0.79 -11.38 5.38
CA LEU A 92 0.71 -11.49 3.92
C LEU A 92 1.49 -10.36 3.23
N ALA A 93 1.27 -9.11 3.64
CA ALA A 93 1.99 -7.96 3.10
C ALA A 93 3.48 -7.97 3.45
N LEU A 94 3.85 -8.44 4.65
CA LEU A 94 5.24 -8.56 5.08
C LEU A 94 6.02 -9.52 4.17
N ASP A 95 5.49 -10.72 3.96
CA ASP A 95 6.12 -11.77 3.15
C ASP A 95 6.11 -11.40 1.66
N GLY A 96 5.01 -10.83 1.18
CA GLY A 96 4.81 -10.52 -0.23
C GLY A 96 5.52 -9.25 -0.71
N PHE A 97 5.61 -8.23 0.14
CA PHE A 97 6.01 -6.87 -0.25
C PHE A 97 6.98 -6.21 0.73
N LEU A 98 6.62 -6.01 2.00
CA LEU A 98 7.35 -5.11 2.91
C LEU A 98 8.76 -5.61 3.26
N SER A 99 8.98 -6.93 3.27
CA SER A 99 10.33 -7.51 3.48
C SER A 99 11.25 -7.36 2.28
N LYS A 100 10.73 -6.94 1.11
CA LYS A 100 11.45 -6.90 -0.16
C LYS A 100 11.86 -5.49 -0.59
N VAL A 101 11.38 -4.46 0.12
CA VAL A 101 11.65 -3.04 -0.17
C VAL A 101 12.07 -2.28 1.10
N PRO A 102 12.92 -1.25 1.00
CA PRO A 102 13.48 -0.55 2.16
C PRO A 102 12.52 0.50 2.75
N ILE A 103 11.29 0.11 3.10
CA ILE A 103 10.36 0.98 3.84
C ILE A 103 10.74 0.96 5.33
N PRO A 104 10.99 2.11 5.97
CA PRO A 104 11.29 2.15 7.40
C PRO A 104 10.15 1.56 8.23
N SER A 105 10.47 0.73 9.22
CA SER A 105 9.46 0.15 10.11
C SER A 105 8.65 1.20 10.89
N SER A 106 9.25 2.37 11.14
CA SER A 106 8.56 3.54 11.72
C SER A 106 7.42 4.08 10.86
N ASN A 107 7.38 3.74 9.57
CA ASN A 107 6.36 4.19 8.63
C ASN A 107 5.26 3.13 8.41
N ILE A 108 5.31 2.00 9.12
CA ILE A 108 4.37 0.88 8.95
C ILE A 108 3.44 0.82 10.16
N TYR A 109 2.15 1.04 9.94
CA TYR A 109 1.13 1.11 10.98
C TYR A 109 0.08 0.01 10.80
N ALA A 110 0.37 -1.15 11.40
CA ALA A 110 -0.55 -2.28 11.40
C ALA A 110 -1.74 -2.08 12.35
N ILE A 111 -2.90 -2.61 11.96
CA ILE A 111 -4.02 -2.82 12.88
C ILE A 111 -3.70 -4.06 13.70
N ASN A 112 -3.71 -3.97 15.04
CA ASN A 112 -3.47 -5.11 15.91
C ASN A 112 -4.74 -5.53 16.65
N ASP A 113 -4.74 -6.77 17.11
CA ASP A 113 -5.78 -7.42 17.92
C ASP A 113 -6.06 -6.71 19.26
N LYS A 114 -5.18 -5.80 19.68
CA LYS A 114 -5.28 -5.03 20.94
C LYS A 114 -5.90 -3.63 20.79
N GLY A 115 -6.53 -3.32 19.66
CA GLY A 115 -7.34 -2.10 19.52
C GLY A 115 -6.56 -0.83 19.10
N SER A 116 -5.48 -0.97 18.31
CA SER A 116 -4.74 0.17 17.74
C SER A 116 -5.52 1.04 16.73
N HIS A 117 -6.78 0.69 16.44
CA HIS A 117 -7.61 1.30 15.39
C HIS A 117 -7.74 2.84 15.52
N LEU A 118 -7.87 3.38 16.74
CA LEU A 118 -8.04 4.83 16.95
C LEU A 118 -6.78 5.64 16.59
N ARG A 119 -5.58 5.07 16.79
CA ARG A 119 -4.32 5.73 16.42
C ARG A 119 -4.08 5.71 14.92
N VAL A 120 -4.50 4.63 14.25
CA VAL A 120 -4.40 4.49 12.79
C VAL A 120 -5.29 5.52 12.08
N GLN A 121 -6.55 5.66 12.48
CA GLN A 121 -7.45 6.64 11.89
C GLN A 121 -6.97 8.10 12.08
N GLN A 122 -6.51 8.44 13.29
CA GLN A 122 -5.97 9.78 13.55
C GLN A 122 -4.71 10.08 12.73
N LEU A 123 -3.86 9.08 12.48
CA LEU A 123 -2.65 9.25 11.68
C LEU A 123 -2.98 9.39 10.19
N ILE A 124 -3.92 8.59 9.67
CA ILE A 124 -4.41 8.72 8.29
C ILE A 124 -4.93 10.15 8.08
N MET A 125 -5.77 10.67 8.97
CA MET A 125 -6.32 12.03 8.86
C MET A 125 -5.26 13.15 8.87
N ARG A 126 -4.04 12.89 9.33
CA ARG A 126 -2.92 13.86 9.29
C ARG A 126 -2.08 13.74 8.01
N LEU A 127 -2.17 12.62 7.30
CA LEU A 127 -1.29 12.28 6.17
C LEU A 127 -1.97 12.37 4.80
N VAL A 128 -3.31 12.46 4.72
CA VAL A 128 -4.06 12.68 3.47
C VAL A 128 -4.49 14.13 3.32
#